data_AF-A0A672YZC3-F1
#
_entry.id   AF-A0A672YZC3-F1
#
_cell.length_a   1.000
_cell.length_b   1.000
_cell.length_c   1.000
_cell.angle_alpha   90.00
_cell.angle_beta   90.00
_cell.angle_gamma   90.00
#
_symmetry.space_group_name_H-M   'P 1'
#
loop_
_entity.id
_entity.type
_entity.pdbx_description
1 polymer ?
#
loop_
_entity_poly.entity_id
_entity_poly.type
_entity_poly.pdbx_seq_one_letter_code
_entity_poly.pdbx_strand_id
1 'polypeptide(L)'
;MEAAICTIVTQFKAHAGKDGSSSTLSKDEFQTLVTSELSNYAKNMSVDQLMGELDENNDGELTFSEFWKLIGTLASKQGEFL
;
A
#
# COMPACT_ATOMS: atom_id res chain seq x y z
N MET A 1 -1.99 -16.03 10.72
CA MET A 1 -2.57 -14.67 10.71
C MET A 1 -1.55 -13.64 11.19
N GLU A 2 -1.01 -13.76 12.41
CA GLU A 2 0.00 -12.81 12.93
C GLU A 2 1.21 -12.62 12.00
N ALA A 3 1.75 -13.70 11.42
CA ALA A 3 2.89 -13.61 10.51
C ALA A 3 2.60 -12.75 9.26
N ALA A 4 1.39 -12.81 8.70
CA ALA A 4 1.02 -12.01 7.52
C ALA A 4 0.94 -10.52 7.86
N ILE A 5 0.38 -10.19 9.03
CA ILE A 5 0.32 -8.81 9.53
C ILE A 5 1.74 -8.28 9.78
N CYS A 6 2.61 -9.07 10.41
CA CYS A 6 4.01 -8.72 10.59
C CYS A 6 4.72 -8.47 9.25
N THR A 7 4.49 -9.31 8.24
CA THR A 7 5.08 -9.12 6.90
C THR A 7 4.60 -7.82 6.26
N ILE A 8 3.29 -7.52 6.32
CA ILE A 8 2.72 -6.28 5.77
C ILE A 8 3.32 -5.05 6.46
N VAL A 9 3.40 -5.05 7.80
CA VAL A 9 4.00 -3.95 8.58
C VAL A 9 5.49 -3.82 8.28
N THR A 10 6.21 -4.93 8.11
CA THR A 10 7.64 -4.93 7.77
C THR A 10 7.86 -4.35 6.39
N GLN A 11 7.06 -4.75 5.39
CA GLN A 11 7.16 -4.19 4.04
C GLN A 11 6.75 -2.72 4.00
N PHE A 12 5.70 -2.34 4.71
CA PHE A 12 5.35 -0.93 4.87
C PHE A 12 6.54 -0.15 5.43
N LYS A 13 7.14 -0.59 6.54
CA LYS A 13 8.32 0.07 7.14
C LYS A 13 9.60 -0.01 6.31
N ALA A 14 9.76 -1.04 5.48
CA ALA A 14 10.92 -1.17 4.61
C ALA A 14 10.89 -0.17 3.45
N HIS A 15 9.70 0.21 3.02
CA HIS A 15 9.48 1.21 1.98
C HIS A 15 9.23 2.61 2.55
N ALA A 16 8.58 2.73 3.72
CA ALA A 16 8.31 3.99 4.40
C ALA A 16 9.56 4.51 5.09
N GLY A 17 9.84 5.80 4.95
CA GLY A 17 10.98 6.46 5.58
C GLY A 17 12.25 6.42 4.75
N LYS A 18 12.18 6.06 3.46
CA LYS A 18 13.26 6.29 2.51
C LYS A 18 13.51 7.78 2.32
N ASP A 19 12.47 8.60 2.52
CA ASP A 19 12.53 10.07 2.51
C ASP A 19 12.64 10.72 3.92
N GLY A 20 12.62 9.92 5.01
CA GLY A 20 12.75 10.40 6.39
C GLY A 20 11.49 10.33 7.24
N SER A 21 10.32 10.09 6.64
CA SER A 21 9.05 9.85 7.34
C SER A 21 8.79 8.35 7.51
N SER A 22 9.25 7.75 8.61
CA SER A 22 9.10 6.30 8.87
C SER A 22 7.65 5.83 9.11
N SER A 23 6.68 6.74 9.05
CA SER A 23 5.28 6.52 9.40
C SER A 23 4.33 6.64 8.20
N THR A 24 4.82 7.16 7.07
CA THR A 24 4.05 7.43 5.86
C THR A 24 4.80 6.90 4.64
N LEU A 25 4.06 6.56 3.59
CA LEU A 25 4.60 6.23 2.27
C LEU A 25 4.31 7.38 1.33
N SER A 26 5.34 8.01 0.77
CA SER A 26 5.13 8.93 -0.34
C SER A 26 4.63 8.18 -1.57
N LYS A 27 4.05 8.92 -2.54
CA LYS A 27 3.59 8.38 -3.82
C LYS A 27 4.56 7.41 -4.49
N ASP A 28 5.83 7.81 -4.55
CA ASP A 28 6.89 7.03 -5.18
C ASP A 28 7.23 5.75 -4.40
N GLU A 29 7.27 5.82 -3.07
CA GLU A 29 7.51 4.68 -2.19
C GLU A 29 6.36 3.67 -2.28
N PHE A 30 5.12 4.15 -2.24
CA PHE A 30 3.92 3.34 -2.42
C PHE A 30 3.90 2.69 -3.81
N GLN A 31 4.22 3.44 -4.87
CA GLN A 31 4.32 2.90 -6.22
C GLN A 31 5.36 1.79 -6.32
N THR A 32 6.53 1.99 -5.72
CA THR A 32 7.59 1.00 -5.68
C THR A 32 7.14 -0.26 -4.92
N LEU A 33 6.50 -0.11 -3.76
CA LEU A 33 5.98 -1.23 -2.97
C LEU A 33 4.93 -2.02 -3.75
N VAL A 34 3.92 -1.34 -4.31
CA VAL A 34 2.84 -1.99 -5.06
C VAL A 34 3.37 -2.67 -6.31
N THR A 35 4.35 -2.08 -6.99
CA THR A 35 4.95 -2.68 -8.20
C THR A 35 5.85 -3.87 -7.85
N SER A 36 6.56 -3.83 -6.72
CA SER A 36 7.47 -4.90 -6.27
C SER A 36 6.71 -6.08 -5.64
N GLU A 37 5.84 -5.80 -4.68
CA GLU A 37 5.17 -6.82 -3.86
C GLU A 37 3.84 -7.27 -4.46
N LEU A 38 3.15 -6.36 -5.16
CA LEU A 38 1.80 -6.56 -5.70
C LEU A 38 1.80 -6.40 -7.23
N SER A 39 2.86 -6.86 -7.91
CA SER A 39 3.05 -6.66 -9.36
C SER A 39 1.87 -7.15 -10.21
N ASN A 40 1.15 -8.17 -9.74
CA ASN A 40 -0.03 -8.71 -10.41
C ASN A 40 -1.26 -7.78 -10.30
N TYR A 41 -1.33 -7.03 -9.20
CA TYR A 41 -2.38 -6.04 -8.94
C TYR A 41 -2.06 -4.68 -9.59
N ALA A 42 -0.79 -4.27 -9.53
CA ALA A 42 -0.27 -3.07 -10.21
C ALA A 42 -0.48 -3.11 -11.74
N LYS A 43 -0.56 -4.31 -12.33
CA LYS A 43 -0.88 -4.49 -13.76
C LYS A 43 -2.33 -4.16 -14.12
N ASN A 44 -3.26 -4.28 -13.16
CA ASN A 44 -4.68 -4.09 -13.39
C ASN A 44 -5.20 -2.76 -12.84
N MET A 45 -4.48 -2.11 -11.93
CA MET A 45 -4.80 -0.79 -11.39
C MET A 45 -3.61 0.15 -11.44
N SER A 46 -3.84 1.37 -11.93
CA SER A 46 -2.87 2.45 -11.85
C SER A 46 -2.66 2.86 -10.40
N VAL A 47 -1.40 2.82 -9.94
CA VAL A 47 -1.03 3.29 -8.59
C VAL A 47 -1.49 4.72 -8.36
N ASP A 48 -1.42 5.58 -9.38
CA ASP A 48 -1.92 6.96 -9.33
C ASP A 48 -3.41 7.05 -8.95
N GLN A 49 -4.24 6.15 -9.51
CA GLN A 49 -5.67 6.12 -9.23
C GLN A 49 -5.91 5.56 -7.82
N LEU A 50 -5.23 4.46 -7.49
CA LEU A 50 -5.26 3.88 -6.15
C LEU A 50 -4.87 4.90 -5.08
N MET A 51 -3.82 5.66 -5.33
CA MET A 51 -3.36 6.70 -4.43
C MET A 51 -4.40 7.79 -4.29
N GLY A 52 -4.98 8.31 -5.38
CA GLY A 52 -6.06 9.30 -5.28
C GLY A 52 -7.33 8.78 -4.59
N GLU A 53 -7.59 7.48 -4.64
CA GLU A 53 -8.71 6.84 -3.93
C GLU A 53 -8.41 6.60 -2.43
N LEU A 54 -7.14 6.50 -2.05
CA LEU A 54 -6.70 6.17 -0.68
C LEU A 54 -6.23 7.38 0.12
N ASP A 55 -5.63 8.36 -0.54
CA ASP A 55 -5.14 9.62 0.01
C ASP A 55 -6.35 10.54 0.27
N GLU A 56 -7.06 10.27 1.38
CA GLU A 56 -8.30 10.97 1.73
C GLU A 56 -8.01 12.43 2.11
N ASN A 57 -6.83 12.69 2.67
CA ASN A 57 -6.35 14.03 3.06
C ASN A 57 -5.66 14.79 1.92
N ASN A 58 -5.39 14.15 0.78
CA ASN A 58 -4.73 14.72 -0.39
C ASN A 58 -3.39 15.39 -0.02
N ASP A 59 -2.65 14.78 0.93
CA ASP A 59 -1.34 15.27 1.34
C ASP A 59 -0.20 14.70 0.48
N GLY A 60 -0.50 13.74 -0.39
CA GLY A 60 0.47 13.06 -1.24
C GLY A 60 1.26 11.97 -0.50
N GLU A 61 0.82 11.57 0.69
CA GLU A 61 1.44 10.57 1.54
C GLU A 61 0.39 9.58 2.09
N LEU A 62 0.67 8.28 2.05
CA LEU A 62 -0.21 7.27 2.63
C LEU A 62 0.24 6.91 4.02
N THR A 63 -0.62 7.15 5.00
CA THR A 63 -0.45 6.66 6.36
C THR A 63 -0.61 5.14 6.43
N PHE A 64 -0.10 4.53 7.50
CA PHE A 64 -0.30 3.09 7.73
C PHE A 64 -1.78 2.68 7.72
N SER A 65 -2.68 3.56 8.17
CA SER A 65 -4.12 3.30 8.19
C SER A 65 -4.71 3.21 6.78
N GLU A 66 -4.34 4.15 5.90
CA GLU A 66 -4.80 4.17 4.50
C GLU A 66 -4.22 2.99 3.72
N PHE A 67 -2.93 2.70 3.92
CA PHE A 67 -2.32 1.49 3.37
C PHE A 67 -3.00 0.21 3.86
N TRP A 68 -3.35 0.12 5.14
CA TRP A 68 -4.06 -1.04 5.69
C TRP A 68 -5.45 -1.23 5.09
N LYS A 69 -6.21 -0.14 4.92
CA LYS A 69 -7.49 -0.13 4.20
C LYS A 69 -7.32 -0.68 2.79
N LEU A 70 -6.27 -0.26 2.08
CA LEU A 70 -5.97 -0.81 0.76
C LEU A 70 -5.79 -2.32 0.82
N ILE A 71 -4.88 -2.82 1.67
CA ILE A 71 -4.61 -4.26 1.76
C ILE A 71 -5.90 -5.04 2.07
N GLY A 72 -6.79 -4.48 2.92
CA GLY A 72 -8.12 -5.04 3.17
C GLY A 72 -8.99 -5.11 1.91
N THR A 73 -9.07 -4.03 1.14
CA THR A 73 -9.80 -3.98 -0.14
C THR A 73 -9.22 -4.94 -1.18
N LEU A 74 -7.88 -5.01 -1.28
CA LEU A 74 -7.17 -5.95 -2.15
C LEU A 74 -7.48 -7.40 -1.77
N ALA A 75 -7.40 -7.72 -0.48
CA ALA A 75 -7.69 -9.03 0.05
C ALA A 75 -9.16 -9.41 -0.17
N SER A 76 -10.10 -8.46 -0.03
CA SER A 76 -11.52 -8.68 -0.34
C SER A 76 -11.74 -8.99 -1.81
N LYS A 77 -11.14 -8.20 -2.72
CA LYS A 77 -11.24 -8.44 -4.17
C LYS A 77 -10.61 -9.77 -4.61
N GLN A 78 -9.48 -10.16 -4.00
CA GLN A 78 -8.85 -11.46 -4.25
C GLN A 78 -9.65 -12.61 -3.64
N GLY A 79 -10.28 -12.38 -2.47
CA GLY A 79 -11.12 -13.35 -1.79
C GLY A 79 -12.45 -13.62 -2.49
N GLU A 80 -13.00 -12.64 -3.23
CA GLU A 80 -14.18 -12.86 -4.10
C GLU A 80 -13.88 -13.72 -5.33
N PHE A 81 -12.61 -13.94 -5.66
CA PHE A 81 -12.16 -14.81 -6.77
C PHE A 81 -11.81 -16.25 -6.35
N LEU A 82 -11.91 -16.57 -5.05
CA LEU A 82 -11.72 -17.92 -4.49
C LEU A 82 -13.06 -18.57 -4.16
#